data_AF-A0A1J4UJK9-F1
#
_entry.id   AF-A0A1J4UJK9-F1
#
_cell.length_a   1.000
_cell.length_b   1.000
_cell.length_c   1.000
_cell.angle_alpha   90.00
_cell.angle_beta   90.00
_cell.angle_gamma   90.00
#
_symmetry.space_group_name_H-M   'P 1'
#
loop_
_entity.id
_entity.type
_entity.pdbx_description
1 polymer ?
#
loop_
_entity_poly.entity_id
_entity_poly.type
_entity_poly.pdbx_seq_one_letter_code
_entity_poly.pdbx_strand_id
1 'polypeptide(L)'
;MVETVLLRAIHIISIIIWLGIIPADLLLRKIIREKKGTESEKTLLSFWLKLTNLGGMVGLTGVLVSGIFISIIREDYGFFQFASGTNHWLYTKQFLIVFVIILTAVFVIPSGKKVRIEIEKSVASNSALTGETYKNISKLEKVFTTINILIVINLLLALTRNLL
;
A
#
# COMPACT_ATOMS: atom_id res chain seq x y z
N MET A 1 -3.07 26.45 14.43
CA MET A 1 -1.93 25.76 15.10
C MET A 1 -2.28 24.34 15.54
N VAL A 2 -3.40 24.12 16.24
CA VAL A 2 -3.85 22.78 16.67
C VAL A 2 -4.20 21.87 15.48
N GLU A 3 -4.92 22.39 14.48
CA GLU A 3 -5.34 21.63 13.29
C GLU A 3 -4.14 21.05 12.51
N THR A 4 -3.08 21.85 12.34
CA THR A 4 -1.86 21.40 11.65
C THR A 4 -1.09 20.32 12.41
N VAL A 5 -1.18 20.31 13.75
CA VAL A 5 -0.55 19.26 14.58
C VAL A 5 -1.33 17.96 14.45
N LEU A 6 -2.66 18.01 14.51
CA LEU A 6 -3.52 16.84 14.35
C LEU A 6 -3.34 16.19 12.96
N LEU A 7 -3.36 17.00 11.89
CA LEU A 7 -3.16 16.50 10.53
C LEU A 7 -1.80 15.83 10.34
N ARG A 8 -0.73 16.41 10.91
CA ARG A 8 0.60 15.79 10.88
C ARG A 8 0.63 14.48 11.66
N ALA A 9 0.00 14.42 12.83
CA ALA A 9 -0.07 13.19 13.62
C ALA A 9 -0.80 12.09 12.85
N ILE A 10 -1.96 12.39 12.24
CA ILE A 10 -2.69 11.45 11.37
C ILE A 10 -1.82 10.98 10.21
N HIS A 11 -1.13 11.90 9.54
CA HIS A 11 -0.24 11.57 8.42
C HIS A 11 0.87 10.59 8.85
N ILE A 12 1.56 10.90 9.96
CA ILE A 12 2.65 10.09 10.49
C ILE A 12 2.16 8.71 10.92
N ILE A 13 1.06 8.64 11.67
CA ILE A 13 0.48 7.37 12.11
C ILE A 13 0.08 6.52 10.90
N SER A 14 -0.49 7.13 9.86
CA SER A 14 -0.89 6.45 8.63
C SER A 14 0.33 5.86 7.89
N ILE A 15 1.43 6.60 7.81
CA ILE A 15 2.70 6.10 7.27
C ILE A 15 3.24 4.94 8.12
N ILE A 16 3.24 5.07 9.45
CA ILE A 16 3.72 4.02 10.36
C ILE A 16 2.92 2.72 10.18
N ILE A 17 1.59 2.82 10.14
CA ILE A 17 0.71 1.67 9.88
C ILE A 17 1.04 1.06 8.52
N TRP A 18 1.21 1.89 7.48
CA TRP A 18 1.53 1.41 6.14
C TRP A 18 2.87 0.65 6.12
N LEU A 19 3.92 1.25 6.70
CA LEU A 19 5.25 0.64 6.77
C LEU A 19 5.27 -0.63 7.63
N GLY A 20 4.49 -0.66 8.73
CA GLY A 20 4.38 -1.82 9.61
C GLY A 20 3.80 -3.06 8.92
N ILE A 21 3.04 -2.89 7.82
CA ILE A 21 2.52 -4.01 7.02
C ILE A 21 3.61 -4.64 6.16
N ILE A 22 4.65 -3.90 5.75
CA ILE A 22 5.71 -4.42 4.87
C ILE A 22 6.37 -5.68 5.45
N PRO A 23 6.86 -5.70 6.71
CA PRO A 23 7.45 -6.93 7.26
C PRO A 23 6.39 -8.05 7.41
N ALA A 24 5.15 -7.71 7.79
CA ALA A 24 4.08 -8.70 7.90
C ALA A 24 3.74 -9.35 6.55
N ASP A 25 3.70 -8.55 5.48
CA ASP A 25 3.49 -8.99 4.10
C ASP A 25 4.61 -9.95 3.64
N LEU A 26 5.87 -9.58 3.84
CA LEU A 26 7.02 -10.43 3.48
C LEU A 26 7.01 -11.77 4.23
N LEU A 27 6.74 -11.73 5.54
CA LEU A 27 6.67 -12.93 6.38
C LEU A 27 5.49 -13.82 5.98
N LEU A 28 4.29 -13.26 5.80
CA LEU A 28 3.11 -14.04 5.44
C LEU A 28 3.28 -14.72 4.08
N ARG A 29 3.80 -14.02 3.06
CA ARG A 29 4.06 -14.64 1.76
C ARG A 29 5.05 -15.79 1.84
N LYS A 30 6.07 -15.66 2.70
CA LYS A 30 7.01 -16.76 2.96
C LYS A 30 6.28 -17.98 3.53
N ILE A 31 5.47 -17.79 4.57
CA ILE A 31 4.71 -18.87 5.22
C ILE A 31 3.69 -19.49 4.25
N ILE A 32 3.01 -18.69 3.43
CA ILE A 32 2.07 -19.16 2.40
C ILE A 32 2.78 -20.09 1.41
N ARG A 33 3.97 -19.72 0.91
CA ARG A 33 4.75 -20.57 0.01
C ARG A 33 5.16 -21.89 0.64
N GLU A 34 5.51 -21.89 1.92
CA GLU A 34 5.86 -23.11 2.68
C GLU A 34 4.65 -24.02 2.92
N LYS A 35 3.43 -23.46 2.90
CA LYS A 35 2.16 -24.19 3.11
C LYS A 35 1.40 -24.49 1.82
N LYS A 36 2.01 -24.29 0.66
CA LYS A 36 1.38 -24.47 -0.65
C LYS A 36 0.71 -25.84 -0.80
N GLY A 37 -0.53 -25.86 -1.28
CA GLY A 37 -1.33 -27.07 -1.51
C GLY A 37 -2.01 -27.63 -0.25
N THR A 38 -1.84 -27.00 0.91
CA THR A 38 -2.52 -27.41 2.15
C THR A 38 -3.78 -26.58 2.38
N GLU A 39 -4.72 -27.09 3.17
CA GLU A 39 -5.91 -26.30 3.59
C GLU A 39 -5.53 -25.01 4.33
N SER A 40 -4.40 -25.02 5.06
CA SER A 40 -3.89 -23.84 5.74
C SER A 40 -3.48 -22.71 4.79
N GLU A 41 -3.09 -23.03 3.55
CA GLU A 41 -2.74 -22.04 2.53
C GLU A 41 -3.89 -21.09 2.24
N LYS A 42 -5.11 -21.63 2.06
CA LYS A 42 -6.31 -20.86 1.70
C LYS A 42 -6.64 -19.85 2.79
N THR A 43 -6.56 -20.27 4.05
CA THR A 43 -6.79 -19.43 5.22
C THR A 43 -5.72 -18.32 5.32
N LEU A 44 -4.45 -18.67 5.13
CA LEU A 44 -3.34 -17.70 5.17
C LEU A 44 -3.43 -16.70 4.03
N LEU A 45 -3.79 -17.12 2.81
CA LEU A 45 -4.02 -16.23 1.67
C LEU A 45 -5.19 -15.27 1.92
N SER A 46 -6.30 -15.78 2.47
CA SER A 46 -7.45 -14.94 2.85
C SER A 46 -7.06 -13.89 3.90
N PHE A 47 -6.29 -14.30 4.91
CA PHE A 47 -5.77 -13.39 5.92
C PHE A 47 -4.82 -12.34 5.32
N TRP A 48 -3.89 -12.77 4.47
CA TRP A 48 -2.95 -11.89 3.78
C TRP A 48 -3.67 -10.84 2.92
N LEU A 49 -4.68 -11.24 2.14
CA LEU A 49 -5.50 -10.31 1.34
C LEU A 49 -6.25 -9.30 2.23
N LYS A 50 -6.80 -9.74 3.36
CA LYS A 50 -7.49 -8.85 4.31
C LYS A 50 -6.52 -7.86 4.94
N LEU A 51 -5.35 -8.33 5.38
CA LEU A 51 -4.32 -7.51 6.02
C LEU A 51 -3.79 -6.45 5.05
N THR A 52 -3.40 -6.86 3.84
CA THR A 52 -2.88 -5.94 2.81
C THR A 52 -3.93 -4.96 2.33
N ASN A 53 -5.20 -5.38 2.19
CA ASN A 53 -6.28 -4.47 1.84
C ASN A 53 -6.58 -3.46 2.94
N LEU A 54 -6.79 -3.90 4.19
CA LEU A 54 -7.12 -3.01 5.31
C LEU A 54 -5.99 -2.03 5.55
N GLY A 55 -4.77 -2.54 5.64
CA GLY A 55 -3.61 -1.75 5.92
C GLY A 55 -3.24 -0.80 4.77
N GLY A 56 -3.41 -1.26 3.52
CA GLY A 56 -3.28 -0.41 2.34
C GLY A 56 -4.33 0.70 2.30
N MET A 57 -5.60 0.41 2.64
CA MET A 57 -6.67 1.42 2.71
C MET A 57 -6.40 2.47 3.80
N VAL A 58 -6.04 2.04 5.01
CA VAL A 58 -5.75 2.95 6.13
C VAL A 58 -4.52 3.81 5.81
N GLY A 59 -3.44 3.19 5.35
CA GLY A 59 -2.21 3.89 4.96
C GLY A 59 -2.47 4.89 3.82
N LEU A 60 -3.04 4.43 2.71
CA LEU A 60 -3.27 5.27 1.53
C LEU A 60 -4.24 6.41 1.83
N THR A 61 -5.40 6.12 2.43
CA THR A 61 -6.41 7.14 2.71
C THR A 61 -5.88 8.16 3.71
N GLY A 62 -5.25 7.68 4.79
CA GLY A 62 -4.70 8.55 5.81
C GLY A 62 -3.61 9.47 5.28
N VAL A 63 -2.65 8.94 4.51
CA VAL A 63 -1.57 9.73 3.88
C VAL A 63 -2.13 10.71 2.86
N LEU A 64 -3.05 10.27 2.00
CA LEU A 64 -3.61 11.09 0.93
C LEU A 64 -4.44 12.24 1.50
N VAL A 65 -5.40 11.94 2.37
CA VAL A 65 -6.32 12.95 2.94
C VAL A 65 -5.53 13.96 3.77
N SER A 66 -4.72 13.50 4.73
CA SER A 66 -3.94 14.43 5.56
C SER A 66 -2.91 15.21 4.75
N GLY A 67 -2.27 14.57 3.75
CA GLY A 67 -1.32 15.24 2.85
C GLY A 67 -2.00 16.35 2.05
N ILE A 68 -3.21 16.09 1.53
CA ILE A 68 -3.99 17.09 0.79
C ILE A 68 -4.31 18.29 1.67
N PHE A 69 -4.86 18.06 2.87
CA PHE A 69 -5.21 19.15 3.78
C PHE A 69 -3.98 19.95 4.23
N ILE A 70 -2.85 19.29 4.52
CA ILE A 70 -1.60 20.00 4.85
C ILE A 70 -1.16 20.91 3.70
N SER A 71 -1.23 20.42 2.45
CA SER A 71 -0.87 21.19 1.26
C SER A 71 -1.78 22.38 0.98
N ILE A 72 -3.05 22.34 1.40
CA ILE A 72 -3.99 23.47 1.27
C ILE A 72 -3.74 24.51 2.37
N ILE A 73 -3.53 24.07 3.61
CA ILE A 73 -3.42 24.96 4.77
C ILE A 73 -2.05 25.65 4.84
N ARG A 74 -1.00 25.00 4.32
CA ARG A 74 0.38 25.51 4.37
C ARG A 74 0.83 26.00 3.00
N GLU A 75 1.07 27.30 2.91
CA GLU A 75 1.56 27.95 1.69
C GLU A 75 2.90 27.37 1.20
N ASP A 76 3.74 26.88 2.11
CA ASP A 76 5.03 26.25 1.78
C ASP A 76 4.93 24.79 1.30
N TYR A 77 3.72 24.21 1.23
CA TYR A 77 3.46 22.82 0.85
C TYR A 77 2.51 22.71 -0.35
N GLY A 78 2.57 23.64 -1.30
CA GLY A 78 1.69 23.64 -2.48
C GLY A 78 1.73 22.35 -3.30
N PHE A 79 0.67 22.12 -4.10
CA PHE A 79 0.59 20.96 -4.99
C PHE A 79 1.37 21.18 -6.28
N PHE A 80 2.14 20.16 -6.68
CA PHE A 80 2.69 20.05 -8.04
C PHE A 80 3.42 21.30 -8.52
N GLN A 81 4.19 21.95 -7.65
CA GLN A 81 4.95 23.18 -7.94
C GLN A 81 6.21 22.92 -8.81
N PHE A 82 6.09 22.12 -9.88
CA PHE A 82 7.19 21.65 -10.73
C PHE A 82 8.04 22.79 -11.32
N ALA A 83 7.40 23.92 -11.67
CA ALA A 83 8.05 25.07 -12.31
C ALA A 83 8.69 26.06 -11.33
N SER A 84 8.47 25.91 -10.01
CA SER A 84 8.92 26.88 -9.02
C SER A 84 10.40 26.77 -8.65
N GLY A 85 11.08 25.68 -9.07
CA GLY A 85 12.48 25.39 -8.68
C GLY A 85 12.68 25.14 -7.18
N THR A 86 11.59 25.15 -6.40
CA THR A 86 11.58 24.95 -4.95
C THR A 86 10.78 23.70 -4.62
N ASN A 87 11.11 23.03 -3.52
CA ASN A 87 10.38 21.85 -3.02
C ASN A 87 10.32 20.62 -3.95
N HIS A 88 11.41 20.33 -4.68
CA HIS A 88 11.46 19.19 -5.62
C HIS A 88 11.09 17.84 -5.00
N TRP A 89 11.48 17.64 -3.74
CA TRP A 89 11.15 16.46 -2.95
C TRP A 89 9.64 16.30 -2.74
N LEU A 90 8.88 17.39 -2.55
CA LEU A 90 7.46 17.35 -2.21
C LEU A 90 6.60 16.94 -3.41
N TYR A 91 6.80 17.57 -4.56
CA TYR A 91 6.03 17.18 -5.75
C TYR A 91 6.39 15.75 -6.17
N THR A 92 7.64 15.32 -5.98
CA THR A 92 8.05 13.94 -6.30
C THR A 92 7.29 12.97 -5.41
N LYS A 93 7.16 13.27 -4.11
CA LYS A 93 6.31 12.50 -3.20
C LYS A 93 4.84 12.48 -3.62
N GLN A 94 4.28 13.62 -4.02
CA GLN A 94 2.88 13.70 -4.49
C GLN A 94 2.69 12.83 -5.75
N PHE A 95 3.62 12.89 -6.71
CA PHE A 95 3.60 12.07 -7.92
C PHE A 95 3.68 10.57 -7.61
N LEU A 96 4.57 10.16 -6.69
CA LEU A 96 4.67 8.76 -6.26
C LEU A 96 3.34 8.27 -5.66
N ILE A 97 2.65 9.08 -4.86
CA ILE A 97 1.35 8.71 -4.28
C ILE A 97 0.28 8.58 -5.37
N VAL A 98 0.24 9.48 -6.36
CA VAL A 98 -0.64 9.33 -7.53
C VAL A 98 -0.39 8.02 -8.26
N PHE A 99 0.88 7.66 -8.47
CA PHE A 99 1.24 6.41 -9.11
C PHE A 99 0.80 5.19 -8.29
N VAL A 100 0.96 5.23 -6.96
CA VAL A 100 0.45 4.18 -6.05
C VAL A 100 -1.07 4.04 -6.13
N ILE A 101 -1.81 5.15 -6.22
CA ILE A 101 -3.28 5.13 -6.40
C ILE A 101 -3.64 4.43 -7.71
N ILE A 102 -2.96 4.76 -8.82
CA ILE A 102 -3.18 4.13 -10.12
C ILE A 102 -2.90 2.62 -10.04
N LEU A 103 -1.76 2.23 -9.48
CA LEU A 103 -1.42 0.81 -9.31
C LEU A 103 -2.47 0.06 -8.49
N THR A 104 -2.98 0.71 -7.45
CA THR A 104 -4.01 0.15 -6.58
C THR A 104 -5.32 -0.04 -7.34
N ALA A 105 -5.81 1.00 -8.01
CA ALA A 105 -7.07 0.98 -8.74
C ALA A 105 -7.05 0.02 -9.94
N VAL A 106 -5.98 0.05 -10.73
CA VAL A 106 -5.88 -0.70 -12.00
C VAL A 106 -5.46 -2.15 -11.79
N PHE A 107 -4.62 -2.46 -10.79
CA PHE A 107 -4.08 -3.80 -10.63
C PHE A 107 -4.51 -4.48 -9.33
N VAL A 108 -4.37 -3.81 -8.18
CA VAL A 108 -4.63 -4.42 -6.86
C VAL A 108 -6.11 -4.75 -6.70
N ILE A 109 -7.00 -3.77 -6.90
CA ILE A 109 -8.45 -3.96 -6.72
C ILE A 109 -9.00 -5.10 -7.59
N PRO A 110 -8.80 -5.11 -8.93
CA PRO A 110 -9.39 -6.15 -9.77
C PRO A 110 -8.73 -7.52 -9.52
N SER A 111 -7.41 -7.58 -9.35
CA SER A 111 -6.73 -8.86 -9.12
C SER A 111 -7.07 -9.42 -7.75
N GLY A 112 -7.12 -8.57 -6.72
CA GLY A 112 -7.48 -8.95 -5.35
C GLY A 112 -8.90 -9.50 -5.27
N LYS A 113 -9.86 -8.87 -5.97
CA LYS A 113 -11.23 -9.38 -6.08
C LYS A 113 -11.27 -10.77 -6.73
N LYS A 114 -10.54 -10.98 -7.83
CA LYS A 114 -10.47 -12.29 -8.51
C LYS A 114 -9.92 -13.39 -7.59
N VAL A 115 -8.76 -13.14 -6.98
CA VAL A 115 -8.12 -14.12 -6.07
C VAL A 115 -9.02 -14.43 -4.89
N ARG A 116 -9.67 -13.42 -4.29
CA ARG A 116 -10.60 -13.64 -3.18
C ARG A 116 -11.75 -14.58 -3.56
N ILE A 117 -12.39 -14.34 -4.71
CA ILE A 117 -13.50 -15.19 -5.20
C ILE A 117 -13.03 -16.62 -5.44
N GLU A 118 -11.84 -16.80 -6.02
CA GLU A 118 -11.27 -18.14 -6.27
C GLU A 118 -10.95 -18.89 -4.97
N ILE A 119 -10.42 -18.19 -3.96
CA ILE A 119 -10.19 -18.77 -2.62
C ILE A 119 -11.52 -19.18 -1.98
N GLU A 120 -12.53 -18.30 -1.99
CA GLU A 120 -13.86 -18.58 -1.43
C GLU A 120 -14.50 -19.81 -2.09
N LYS A 121 -14.41 -19.91 -3.43
CA LYS A 121 -14.87 -21.10 -4.18
C LYS A 121 -14.10 -22.36 -3.77
N SER A 122 -12.77 -22.30 -3.75
CA SER A 122 -11.90 -23.43 -3.41
C SER A 122 -12.11 -23.94 -1.96
N VAL A 123 -12.45 -23.05 -1.03
CA VAL A 123 -12.84 -23.42 0.34
C VAL A 123 -14.20 -24.12 0.32
N ALA A 124 -15.20 -23.57 -0.39
CA ALA A 124 -16.54 -24.14 -0.45
C ALA A 124 -16.59 -25.53 -1.12
N SER A 125 -15.77 -25.75 -2.16
CA SER A 125 -15.71 -27.02 -2.90
C SER A 125 -14.65 -27.99 -2.38
N ASN A 126 -13.90 -27.63 -1.33
CA ASN A 126 -12.74 -28.38 -0.84
C ASN A 126 -11.75 -28.79 -1.96
N SER A 127 -11.61 -27.95 -2.98
CA SER A 127 -10.75 -28.21 -4.14
C SER A 127 -9.43 -27.47 -3.99
N ALA A 128 -8.37 -27.99 -4.63
CA ALA A 128 -7.10 -27.28 -4.70
C ALA A 128 -7.22 -25.96 -5.49
N LEU A 129 -6.32 -25.01 -5.20
CA LEU A 129 -6.20 -23.79 -5.99
C LEU A 129 -5.65 -24.10 -7.39
N THR A 130 -6.15 -23.39 -8.39
CA THR A 130 -5.77 -23.62 -9.79
C THR A 130 -4.45 -22.94 -10.14
N GLY A 131 -3.81 -23.38 -11.22
CA GLY A 131 -2.62 -22.71 -11.77
C GLY A 131 -2.86 -21.23 -12.11
N GLU A 132 -4.07 -20.88 -12.57
CA GLU A 132 -4.48 -19.51 -12.84
C GLU A 132 -4.55 -18.66 -11.56
N THR A 133 -5.08 -19.24 -10.47
CA THR A 133 -5.12 -18.60 -9.15
C THR A 133 -3.72 -18.24 -8.66
N TYR A 134 -2.77 -19.17 -8.77
CA TYR A 134 -1.38 -18.91 -8.42
C TYR A 134 -0.74 -17.79 -9.25
N LYS A 135 -1.07 -17.71 -10.54
CA LYS A 135 -0.60 -16.64 -11.42
C LYS A 135 -1.14 -15.28 -10.99
N ASN A 136 -2.42 -15.20 -10.63
CA ASN A 136 -3.05 -13.99 -10.12
C ASN A 136 -2.46 -13.56 -8.76
N ILE A 137 -2.21 -14.52 -7.86
CA ILE A 137 -1.52 -14.28 -6.58
C ILE A 137 -0.12 -13.71 -6.82
N SER A 138 0.68 -14.35 -7.67
CA SER A 138 2.04 -13.86 -7.97
C SER A 138 2.04 -12.45 -8.59
N LYS A 139 1.05 -12.14 -9.44
CA LYS A 139 0.89 -10.78 -9.98
C LYS A 139 0.57 -9.77 -8.88
N LEU A 140 -0.34 -10.09 -7.96
CA LEU A 140 -0.64 -9.25 -6.80
C LEU A 140 0.59 -9.02 -5.93
N GLU A 141 1.32 -10.09 -5.61
CA GLU A 141 2.54 -10.03 -4.82
C GLU A 141 3.54 -9.03 -5.42
N LYS A 142 3.80 -9.12 -6.75
CA LYS A 142 4.70 -8.20 -7.44
C LYS A 142 4.23 -6.75 -7.36
N VAL A 143 2.94 -6.50 -7.61
CA VAL A 143 2.37 -5.14 -7.56
C VAL A 143 2.47 -4.57 -6.15
N PHE A 144 2.15 -5.34 -5.11
CA PHE A 144 2.31 -4.92 -3.73
C PHE A 144 3.77 -4.65 -3.37
N THR A 145 4.71 -5.48 -3.83
CA THR A 145 6.14 -5.21 -3.64
C THR A 145 6.54 -3.87 -4.27
N THR A 146 6.09 -3.59 -5.50
CA THR A 146 6.32 -2.30 -6.16
C THR A 146 5.73 -1.15 -5.34
N ILE A 147 4.49 -1.26 -4.86
CA ILE A 147 3.86 -0.24 -4.00
C ILE A 147 4.70 -0.02 -2.74
N ASN A 148 5.10 -1.09 -2.04
CA ASN A 148 5.90 -1.00 -0.82
C ASN A 148 7.24 -0.29 -1.06
N ILE A 149 7.92 -0.58 -2.17
CA ILE A 149 9.14 0.13 -2.57
C ILE A 149 8.87 1.62 -2.78
N LEU A 150 7.80 1.97 -3.50
CA LEU A 150 7.44 3.38 -3.74
C LEU A 150 7.14 4.13 -2.43
N ILE A 151 6.51 3.48 -1.46
CA ILE A 151 6.25 4.06 -0.13
C ILE A 151 7.54 4.25 0.66
N VAL A 152 8.48 3.29 0.60
CA VAL A 152 9.79 3.47 1.22
C VAL A 152 10.55 4.64 0.58
N ILE A 153 10.56 4.74 -0.75
CA ILE A 153 11.16 5.89 -1.45
C ILE A 153 10.48 7.21 -1.03
N ASN A 154 9.15 7.21 -0.92
CA ASN A 154 8.38 8.38 -0.48
C ASN A 154 8.79 8.85 0.93
N LEU A 155 9.00 7.90 1.85
CA LEU A 155 9.50 8.17 3.19
C LEU A 155 10.93 8.72 3.14
N LEU A 156 11.83 8.09 2.38
CA LEU A 156 13.22 8.52 2.26
C LEU A 156 13.32 9.97 1.75
N LEU A 157 12.51 10.34 0.76
CA LEU A 157 12.42 11.73 0.27
C LEU A 157 11.95 12.72 1.36
N ALA A 158 11.16 12.27 2.33
CA ALA A 158 10.75 13.09 3.47
C ALA A 158 11.89 13.27 4.48
N LEU A 159 12.67 12.21 4.71
CA LEU A 159 13.79 12.21 5.64
C LEU A 159 14.98 13.02 5.12
N THR A 160 15.30 12.92 3.83
CA THR A 160 16.42 13.66 3.23
C THR A 160 16.25 15.18 3.34
N ARG A 161 15.01 15.68 3.37
CA ARG A 161 14.74 17.11 3.62
C ARG A 161 15.07 17.54 5.06
N ASN A 162 14.90 16.66 6.03
CA ASN A 162 15.09 17.00 7.44
C ASN A 162 16.53 16.73 7.92
N LEU A 163 17.35 16.05 7.12
CA LEU A 163 18.73 15.67 7.43
C LEU A 163 19.78 16.51 6.68
N LEU A 164 19.38 17.27 5.65
CA LEU A 164 20.20 18.19 4.85
C LEU A 164 19.65 19.61 4.99
#